data_AF-A0AAJ1E8N0-F1
#
_entry.id   AF-A0AAJ1E8N0-F1
#
_cell.length_a   1.000
_cell.length_b   1.000
_cell.length_c   1.000
_cell.angle_alpha   90.00
_cell.angle_beta   90.00
_cell.angle_gamma   90.00
#
_symmetry.space_group_name_H-M   'P 1'
#
loop_
_entity.id
_entity.type
_entity.pdbx_description
1 polymer ?
#
loop_
_entity_poly.entity_id
_entity_poly.type
_entity_poly.pdbx_seq_one_letter_code
_entity_poly.pdbx_strand_id
1 'polypeptide(L)'
;MTESDEPIDPIEAELDRALEESEAAYLEVVRHNAIVDDLFDWLEFAEKIQAAIEGFQIRVSRIPLLLAVMTEEADWHFLRGSQYCAVMGAYERFVHEVFELMIFRDDHFEMVRNVLANDWPKNDKHQQHVVLSGLKKKTIETMSRVELAEVFRNTTLNDATRIASSVEKLFDLKFPVPQRFEKVCAIRNVFTHNAGVLADGELQPLSRADVCQLIKEIDDLVAIYAKALEHKAEVATGI
;
A
#
# COMPACT_ATOMS: atom_id res chain seq x y z
N MET A 1 31.44 55.49 -32.61
CA MET A 1 31.18 54.66 -31.41
C MET A 1 31.24 55.60 -30.23
N THR A 2 30.08 55.99 -29.74
CA THR A 2 29.93 56.62 -28.42
C THR A 2 28.62 56.05 -27.92
N GLU A 3 28.73 54.90 -27.25
CA GLU A 3 27.67 54.41 -26.38
C GLU A 3 27.41 55.53 -25.37
N SER A 4 26.18 56.04 -25.37
CA SER A 4 25.71 57.00 -24.39
C SER A 4 25.49 56.22 -23.11
N ASP A 5 26.44 56.30 -22.18
CA ASP A 5 26.22 55.99 -20.77
C ASP A 5 25.28 57.07 -20.21
N GLU A 6 23.99 56.94 -20.49
CA GLU A 6 22.97 57.67 -19.74
C GLU A 6 22.98 57.12 -18.30
N PRO A 7 23.17 57.98 -17.28
CA PRO A 7 23.11 57.53 -15.90
C PRO A 7 21.70 57.01 -15.64
N ILE A 8 21.61 55.72 -15.30
CA ILE A 8 20.37 55.07 -14.85
C ILE A 8 19.74 55.97 -13.78
N ASP A 9 18.49 56.36 -13.98
CA ASP A 9 17.77 57.18 -13.01
C ASP A 9 17.75 56.42 -11.67
N PRO A 10 18.26 57.00 -10.57
CA PRO A 10 18.24 56.36 -9.27
C PRO A 10 16.84 55.87 -8.84
N ILE A 11 15.78 56.49 -9.36
CA ILE A 11 14.39 56.07 -9.14
C ILE A 11 14.06 54.81 -9.94
N GLU A 12 14.55 54.68 -11.18
CA GLU A 12 14.38 53.48 -11.99
C GLU A 12 15.13 52.29 -11.37
N ALA A 13 16.37 52.49 -10.92
CA ALA A 13 17.13 51.44 -10.23
C ALA A 13 16.46 50.99 -8.91
N GLU A 14 15.87 51.92 -8.17
CA GLU A 14 15.12 51.62 -6.94
C GLU A 14 13.83 50.85 -7.24
N LEU A 15 13.13 51.22 -8.32
CA LEU A 15 11.91 50.57 -8.76
C LEU A 15 12.18 49.14 -9.24
N ASP A 16 13.23 48.93 -10.04
CA ASP A 16 13.63 47.61 -10.53
C ASP A 16 13.97 46.68 -9.38
N ARG A 17 14.74 47.16 -8.39
CA ARG A 17 15.03 46.39 -7.17
C ARG A 17 13.77 46.03 -6.39
N ALA A 18 12.84 46.97 -6.21
CA ALA A 18 11.59 46.71 -5.52
C ALA A 18 10.70 45.70 -6.27
N LEU A 19 10.73 45.70 -7.61
CA LEU A 19 10.04 44.72 -8.45
C LEU A 19 10.66 43.33 -8.31
N GLU A 20 11.99 43.20 -8.33
CA GLU A 20 12.69 41.93 -8.12
C GLU A 20 12.41 41.36 -6.72
N GLU A 21 12.44 42.18 -5.67
CA GLU A 21 12.09 41.77 -4.30
C GLU A 21 10.63 41.31 -4.21
N SER A 22 9.71 42.03 -4.86
CA SER A 22 8.30 41.64 -4.91
C SER A 22 8.07 40.34 -5.68
N GLU A 23 8.78 40.12 -6.79
CA GLU A 23 8.69 38.88 -7.57
C GLU A 23 9.25 37.70 -6.77
N ALA A 24 10.39 37.86 -6.09
CA ALA A 24 10.96 36.84 -5.23
C ALA A 24 10.01 36.47 -4.07
N ALA A 25 9.40 37.46 -3.42
CA ALA A 25 8.40 37.24 -2.37
C ALA A 25 7.15 36.53 -2.91
N TYR A 26 6.69 36.90 -4.11
CA TYR A 26 5.56 36.22 -4.75
C TYR A 26 5.88 34.75 -5.06
N LEU A 27 7.06 34.45 -5.61
CA LEU A 27 7.51 33.08 -5.87
C LEU A 27 7.63 32.27 -4.59
N GLU A 28 8.08 32.88 -3.50
CA GLU A 28 8.13 32.24 -2.19
C GLU A 28 6.72 31.90 -1.68
N VAL A 29 5.75 32.80 -1.82
CA VAL A 29 4.34 32.54 -1.46
C VAL A 29 3.77 31.39 -2.30
N VAL A 30 4.00 31.40 -3.62
CA VAL A 30 3.56 30.31 -4.51
C VAL A 30 4.15 28.97 -4.08
N ARG A 31 5.44 28.94 -3.72
CA ARG A 31 6.09 27.72 -3.23
C ARG A 31 5.47 27.22 -1.93
N HIS A 32 5.20 28.11 -0.98
CA HIS A 32 4.58 27.73 0.29
C HIS A 32 3.14 27.24 0.11
N ASN A 33 2.36 27.86 -0.79
CA ASN A 33 1.02 27.37 -1.11
C ASN A 33 1.06 25.96 -1.71
N ALA A 34 1.99 25.67 -2.62
CA ALA A 34 2.16 24.33 -3.18
C ALA A 34 2.51 23.27 -2.10
N ILE A 35 3.33 23.65 -1.10
CA ILE A 35 3.63 22.77 0.05
C ILE A 35 2.37 22.52 0.89
N VAL A 36 1.58 23.56 1.14
CA VAL A 36 0.33 23.44 1.90
C VAL A 36 -0.68 22.55 1.18
N ASP A 37 -0.82 22.69 -0.14
CA ASP A 37 -1.71 21.85 -0.94
C ASP A 37 -1.28 20.37 -0.89
N ASP A 38 0.02 20.06 -1.06
CA ASP A 38 0.52 18.68 -0.92
C ASP A 38 0.30 18.13 0.51
N LEU A 39 0.45 18.96 1.55
CA LEU A 39 0.15 18.54 2.92
C LEU A 39 -1.33 18.19 3.12
N PHE A 40 -2.26 18.93 2.50
CA PHE A 40 -3.69 18.58 2.53
C PHE A 40 -3.98 17.27 1.80
N ASP A 41 -3.34 17.02 0.66
CA ASP A 41 -3.46 15.75 -0.06
C ASP A 41 -2.94 14.58 0.79
N TRP A 42 -1.84 14.76 1.51
CA TRP A 42 -1.31 13.76 2.45
C TRP A 42 -2.25 13.52 3.64
N LEU A 43 -2.89 14.57 4.14
CA LEU A 43 -3.88 14.45 5.22
C LEU A 43 -5.10 13.64 4.75
N GLU A 44 -5.68 13.97 3.58
CA GLU A 44 -6.80 13.23 3.00
C GLU A 44 -6.41 11.77 2.74
N PHE A 45 -5.19 11.53 2.26
CA PHE A 45 -4.66 10.19 2.09
C PHE A 45 -4.57 9.43 3.42
N ALA A 46 -4.04 10.05 4.48
CA ALA A 46 -3.93 9.45 5.80
C ALA A 46 -5.32 9.09 6.38
N GLU A 47 -6.32 9.97 6.23
CA GLU A 47 -7.71 9.70 6.64
C GLU A 47 -8.30 8.47 5.93
N LYS A 48 -8.07 8.34 4.62
CA LYS A 48 -8.54 7.17 3.86
C LYS A 48 -7.86 5.88 4.31
N ILE A 49 -6.57 5.92 4.64
CA ILE A 49 -5.86 4.76 5.17
C ILE A 49 -6.37 4.38 6.56
N GLN A 50 -6.63 5.36 7.43
CA GLN A 50 -7.23 5.13 8.73
C GLN A 50 -8.58 4.42 8.61
N ALA A 51 -9.44 4.87 7.69
CA ALA A 51 -10.71 4.19 7.41
C ALA A 51 -10.52 2.74 6.91
N ALA A 52 -9.48 2.46 6.12
CA ALA A 52 -9.15 1.10 5.69
C ALA A 52 -8.68 0.21 6.86
N ILE A 53 -7.90 0.76 7.79
CA ILE A 53 -7.47 0.09 9.03
C ILE A 53 -8.67 -0.26 9.91
N GLU A 54 -9.57 0.69 10.14
CA GLU A 54 -10.80 0.46 10.92
C GLU A 54 -11.69 -0.60 10.25
N GLY A 55 -11.84 -0.52 8.92
CA GLY A 55 -12.55 -1.52 8.13
C GLY A 55 -11.95 -2.92 8.28
N PHE A 56 -10.62 -3.03 8.32
CA PHE A 56 -9.91 -4.26 8.61
C PHE A 56 -10.19 -4.78 10.03
N GLN A 57 -10.06 -3.94 11.06
CA GLN A 57 -10.30 -4.33 12.46
C GLN A 57 -11.73 -4.82 12.68
N ILE A 58 -12.72 -4.18 12.04
CA ILE A 58 -14.13 -4.63 12.07
C ILE A 58 -14.28 -6.02 11.43
N ARG A 59 -13.59 -6.28 10.30
CA ARG A 59 -13.64 -7.59 9.65
C ARG A 59 -13.00 -8.67 10.51
N VAL A 60 -11.82 -8.41 11.06
CA VAL A 60 -11.07 -9.39 11.87
C VAL A 60 -11.75 -9.67 13.21
N SER A 61 -12.25 -8.66 13.92
CA SER A 61 -12.95 -8.85 15.20
C SER A 61 -14.21 -9.73 15.12
N ARG A 62 -14.80 -9.88 13.92
CA ARG A 62 -15.96 -10.75 13.67
C ARG A 62 -15.60 -12.21 13.40
N ILE A 63 -14.36 -12.52 13.03
CA ILE A 63 -13.91 -13.88 12.70
C ILE A 63 -13.88 -14.82 13.92
N PRO A 64 -13.41 -14.40 15.12
CA PRO A 64 -13.35 -15.26 16.30
C PRO A 64 -14.67 -15.74 16.88
N LEU A 65 -15.84 -15.27 16.41
CA LEU A 65 -17.12 -15.51 17.07
C LEU A 65 -17.43 -17.01 17.28
N LEU A 66 -16.91 -17.89 16.42
CA LEU A 66 -17.08 -19.35 16.56
C LEU A 66 -15.89 -20.05 17.22
N LEU A 67 -14.73 -19.39 17.39
CA LEU A 67 -13.54 -20.00 18.02
C LEU A 67 -13.78 -20.36 19.50
N ALA A 68 -14.67 -19.63 20.19
CA ALA A 68 -14.95 -19.85 21.60
C ALA A 68 -15.59 -21.22 21.87
N VAL A 69 -16.36 -21.75 20.91
CA VAL A 69 -17.12 -23.00 21.05
C VAL A 69 -16.52 -24.18 20.30
N MET A 70 -15.49 -23.94 19.49
CA MET A 70 -14.76 -25.00 18.78
C MET A 70 -13.98 -25.88 19.75
N THR A 71 -14.14 -27.19 19.59
CA THR A 71 -13.30 -28.22 20.20
C THR A 71 -12.16 -28.60 19.25
N GLU A 72 -11.21 -29.42 19.72
CA GLU A 72 -10.11 -29.91 18.87
C GLU A 72 -10.52 -31.09 17.97
N GLU A 73 -11.77 -31.51 18.03
CA GLU A 73 -12.30 -32.64 17.27
C GLU A 73 -12.19 -32.44 15.75
N ALA A 74 -12.07 -33.55 15.02
CA ALA A 74 -11.90 -33.56 13.56
C ALA A 74 -13.06 -32.84 12.83
N ASP A 75 -14.27 -32.89 13.38
CA ASP A 75 -15.46 -32.26 12.81
C ASP A 75 -15.33 -30.73 12.68
N TRP A 76 -14.48 -30.10 13.50
CA TRP A 76 -14.21 -28.66 13.44
C TRP A 76 -13.05 -28.28 12.52
N HIS A 77 -12.37 -29.25 11.90
CA HIS A 77 -11.21 -29.03 11.03
C HIS A 77 -11.51 -28.08 9.87
N PHE A 78 -12.58 -28.36 9.12
CA PHE A 78 -12.99 -27.51 8.01
C PHE A 78 -13.36 -26.09 8.45
N LEU A 79 -14.03 -25.96 9.61
CA LEU A 79 -14.45 -24.64 10.12
C LEU A 79 -13.24 -23.82 10.62
N ARG A 80 -12.27 -24.46 11.27
CA ARG A 80 -10.97 -23.84 11.61
C ARG A 80 -10.26 -23.34 10.36
N GLY A 81 -10.19 -24.17 9.33
CA GLY A 81 -9.63 -23.78 8.04
C GLY A 81 -10.36 -22.62 7.37
N SER A 82 -11.69 -22.63 7.40
CA SER A 82 -12.52 -21.56 6.87
C SER A 82 -12.25 -20.22 7.58
N GLN A 83 -12.13 -20.24 8.90
CA GLN A 83 -11.75 -19.05 9.67
C GLN A 83 -10.34 -18.59 9.32
N TYR A 84 -9.38 -19.52 9.24
CA TYR A 84 -8.00 -19.23 8.86
C TYR A 84 -7.94 -18.52 7.49
N CYS A 85 -8.68 -19.03 6.51
CA CYS A 85 -8.84 -18.40 5.20
C CYS A 85 -9.51 -17.02 5.30
N ALA A 86 -10.52 -16.85 6.16
CA ALA A 86 -11.18 -15.57 6.35
C ALA A 86 -10.23 -14.50 6.91
N VAL A 87 -9.33 -14.85 7.85
CA VAL A 87 -8.34 -13.89 8.39
C VAL A 87 -7.39 -13.46 7.28
N MET A 88 -6.87 -14.42 6.52
CA MET A 88 -5.99 -14.11 5.38
C MET A 88 -6.70 -13.29 4.30
N GLY A 89 -7.97 -13.58 4.01
CA GLY A 89 -8.77 -12.79 3.08
C GLY A 89 -9.04 -11.36 3.58
N ALA A 90 -9.24 -11.17 4.89
CA ALA A 90 -9.38 -9.85 5.48
C ALA A 90 -8.08 -9.03 5.36
N TYR A 91 -6.92 -9.66 5.58
CA TYR A 91 -5.61 -9.04 5.38
C TYR A 91 -5.35 -8.73 3.90
N GLU A 92 -5.59 -9.68 3.00
CA GLU A 92 -5.44 -9.50 1.55
C GLU A 92 -6.24 -8.29 1.06
N ARG A 93 -7.51 -8.21 1.47
CA ARG A 93 -8.38 -7.08 1.17
C ARG A 93 -7.84 -5.76 1.70
N PHE A 94 -7.30 -5.74 2.92
CA PHE A 94 -6.70 -4.53 3.48
C PHE A 94 -5.51 -4.04 2.65
N VAL A 95 -4.60 -4.93 2.27
CA VAL A 95 -3.44 -4.54 1.46
C VAL A 95 -3.87 -4.08 0.06
N HIS A 96 -4.91 -4.68 -0.54
CA HIS A 96 -5.53 -4.18 -1.77
C HIS A 96 -6.15 -2.79 -1.61
N GLU A 97 -6.93 -2.57 -0.55
CA GLU A 97 -7.54 -1.27 -0.25
C GLU A 97 -6.47 -0.17 -0.14
N VAL A 98 -5.35 -0.44 0.55
CA VAL A 98 -4.24 0.52 0.64
C VAL A 98 -3.52 0.71 -0.71
N PHE A 99 -3.27 -0.36 -1.47
CA PHE A 99 -2.67 -0.24 -2.80
C PHE A 99 -3.53 0.64 -3.72
N GLU A 100 -4.84 0.44 -3.69
CA GLU A 100 -5.80 1.24 -4.44
C GLU A 100 -5.67 2.71 -4.04
N LEU A 101 -5.75 3.02 -2.75
CA LEU A 101 -5.57 4.38 -2.26
C LEU A 101 -4.26 5.03 -2.73
N MET A 102 -3.17 4.27 -2.78
CA MET A 102 -1.88 4.76 -3.27
C MET A 102 -1.91 5.11 -4.76
N ILE A 103 -2.46 4.24 -5.62
CA ILE A 103 -2.49 4.51 -7.07
C ILE A 103 -3.52 5.59 -7.48
N PHE A 104 -4.44 5.96 -6.59
CA PHE A 104 -5.41 7.02 -6.87
C PHE A 104 -4.81 8.43 -6.71
N ARG A 105 -3.64 8.58 -6.07
CA ARG A 105 -2.85 9.82 -6.04
C ARG A 105 -2.11 10.01 -7.37
N ASP A 106 -2.15 11.21 -7.91
CA ASP A 106 -1.69 11.50 -9.28
C ASP A 106 -0.19 11.21 -9.50
N ASP A 107 0.65 11.67 -8.57
CA ASP A 107 2.10 11.47 -8.58
C ASP A 107 2.51 10.00 -8.43
N HIS A 108 1.82 9.26 -7.56
CA HIS A 108 2.02 7.84 -7.32
C HIS A 108 1.63 7.02 -8.55
N PHE A 109 0.54 7.38 -9.23
CA PHE A 109 0.13 6.71 -10.46
C PHE A 109 1.18 6.87 -11.56
N GLU A 110 1.67 8.08 -11.77
CA GLU A 110 2.72 8.35 -12.75
C GLU A 110 4.05 7.67 -12.38
N MET A 111 4.40 7.63 -11.09
CA MET A 111 5.54 6.84 -10.60
C MET A 111 5.38 5.36 -10.96
N VAL A 112 4.25 4.74 -10.64
CA VAL A 112 3.97 3.33 -10.96
C VAL A 112 4.05 3.08 -12.46
N ARG A 113 3.46 3.96 -13.28
CA ARG A 113 3.54 3.87 -14.74
C ARG A 113 4.98 3.95 -15.25
N ASN A 114 5.77 4.89 -14.73
CA ASN A 114 7.18 5.04 -15.11
C ASN A 114 8.01 3.80 -14.74
N VAL A 115 7.80 3.27 -13.54
CA VAL A 115 8.46 2.06 -13.05
C VAL A 115 8.09 0.84 -13.91
N LEU A 116 6.83 0.71 -14.29
CA LEU A 116 6.35 -0.39 -15.13
C LEU A 116 6.76 -0.24 -16.62
N ALA A 117 6.92 0.99 -17.12
CA ALA A 117 7.22 1.27 -18.52
C ALA A 117 8.72 1.24 -18.88
N ASN A 118 9.62 1.52 -17.92
CA ASN A 118 11.03 1.81 -18.20
C ASN A 118 12.02 0.82 -17.56
N ASP A 119 11.85 -0.47 -17.83
CA ASP A 119 12.77 -1.53 -17.35
C ASP A 119 12.76 -1.72 -15.82
N TRP A 120 11.75 -2.45 -15.33
CA TRP A 120 12.02 -3.33 -14.19
C TRP A 120 13.16 -4.29 -14.62
N PRO A 121 14.28 -4.40 -13.88
CA PRO A 121 15.45 -5.13 -14.36
C PRO A 121 15.08 -6.54 -14.81
N LYS A 122 15.29 -6.84 -16.11
CA LYS A 122 14.94 -8.13 -16.74
C LYS A 122 15.67 -9.34 -16.17
N ASN A 123 16.66 -9.12 -15.31
CA ASN A 123 17.55 -10.13 -14.76
C ASN A 123 17.41 -10.34 -13.25
N ASP A 124 16.48 -9.64 -12.60
CA ASP A 124 16.31 -9.86 -11.17
C ASP A 124 15.48 -11.13 -10.95
N LYS A 125 16.01 -12.10 -10.18
CA LYS A 125 15.22 -13.26 -9.71
C LYS A 125 13.95 -12.80 -8.99
N HIS A 126 13.90 -11.52 -8.62
CA HIS A 126 12.77 -10.84 -8.05
C HIS A 126 11.63 -10.40 -9.01
N GLN A 127 11.75 -10.62 -10.33
CA GLN A 127 10.65 -10.40 -11.29
C GLN A 127 9.39 -11.21 -10.95
N GLN A 128 9.54 -12.39 -10.32
CA GLN A 128 8.43 -13.25 -9.92
C GLN A 128 7.50 -12.63 -8.87
N HIS A 129 7.94 -11.55 -8.20
CA HIS A 129 7.16 -10.89 -7.14
C HIS A 129 6.36 -9.69 -7.65
N VAL A 130 6.68 -9.16 -8.83
CA VAL A 130 5.94 -8.01 -9.40
C VAL A 130 4.93 -8.52 -10.40
N VAL A 131 3.71 -8.45 -9.93
CA VAL A 131 2.41 -8.84 -10.46
C VAL A 131 2.15 -8.39 -11.91
N LEU A 132 2.80 -7.30 -12.33
CA LEU A 132 2.54 -6.59 -13.58
C LEU A 132 3.63 -6.76 -14.64
N SER A 133 4.66 -7.57 -14.37
CA SER A 133 5.81 -7.79 -15.26
C SER A 133 5.47 -8.43 -16.62
N GLY A 134 4.27 -9.00 -16.77
CA GLY A 134 3.76 -9.57 -18.03
C GLY A 134 2.99 -8.60 -18.93
N LEU A 135 2.70 -7.37 -18.46
CA LEU A 135 1.96 -6.39 -19.25
C LEU A 135 2.86 -5.75 -20.31
N LYS A 136 2.35 -5.60 -21.54
CA LYS A 136 3.07 -4.88 -22.59
C LYS A 136 3.16 -3.40 -22.20
N LYS A 137 4.32 -2.77 -22.42
CA LYS A 137 4.55 -1.32 -22.18
C LYS A 137 3.42 -0.43 -22.71
N LYS A 138 3.00 -0.67 -23.96
CA LYS A 138 1.90 0.07 -24.60
C LYS A 138 0.57 -0.06 -23.85
N THR A 139 0.32 -1.19 -23.19
CA THR A 139 -0.87 -1.42 -22.37
C THR A 139 -0.79 -0.65 -21.06
N ILE A 140 0.39 -0.58 -20.43
CA ILE A 140 0.64 0.18 -19.20
C ILE A 140 0.46 1.69 -19.43
N GLU A 141 0.95 2.20 -20.57
CA GLU A 141 0.86 3.63 -20.92
C GLU A 141 -0.57 4.12 -21.19
N THR A 142 -1.51 3.22 -21.46
CA THR A 142 -2.91 3.58 -21.72
C THR A 142 -3.86 3.12 -20.63
N MET A 143 -3.34 2.42 -19.61
CA MET A 143 -4.14 1.85 -18.54
C MET A 143 -4.66 2.96 -17.64
N SER A 144 -5.95 2.92 -17.30
CA SER A 144 -6.52 3.76 -16.25
C SER A 144 -6.14 3.24 -14.86
N ARG A 145 -6.29 4.09 -13.83
CA ARG A 145 -6.10 3.71 -12.42
C ARG A 145 -6.96 2.52 -12.02
N VAL A 146 -8.22 2.52 -12.47
CA VAL A 146 -9.19 1.46 -12.18
C VAL A 146 -8.75 0.13 -12.78
N GLU A 147 -8.33 0.13 -14.05
CA GLU A 147 -7.82 -1.07 -14.71
C GLU A 147 -6.54 -1.59 -14.03
N LEU A 148 -5.65 -0.69 -13.60
CA LEU A 148 -4.42 -1.08 -12.89
C LEU A 148 -4.73 -1.73 -11.54
N ALA A 149 -5.65 -1.15 -10.75
CA ALA A 149 -6.13 -1.75 -9.50
C ALA A 149 -6.73 -3.13 -9.76
N GLU A 150 -7.58 -3.27 -10.76
CA GLU A 150 -8.27 -4.51 -11.06
C GLU A 150 -7.31 -5.60 -11.54
N VAL A 151 -6.37 -5.26 -12.43
CA VAL A 151 -5.32 -6.19 -12.84
C VAL A 151 -4.52 -6.63 -11.63
N PHE A 152 -4.05 -5.69 -10.80
CA PHE A 152 -3.27 -5.98 -9.61
C PHE A 152 -4.02 -6.90 -8.65
N ARG A 153 -5.29 -6.60 -8.35
CA ARG A 153 -6.17 -7.42 -7.50
C ARG A 153 -6.30 -8.85 -8.02
N ASN A 154 -6.57 -9.01 -9.32
CA ASN A 154 -6.78 -10.32 -9.94
C ASN A 154 -5.52 -11.17 -9.99
N THR A 155 -4.37 -10.55 -10.21
CA THR A 155 -3.08 -11.24 -10.38
C THR A 155 -2.36 -11.51 -9.05
N THR A 156 -2.83 -10.89 -7.96
CA THR A 156 -2.41 -11.16 -6.58
C THR A 156 -3.45 -11.90 -5.76
N LEU A 157 -4.56 -12.32 -6.38
CA LEU A 157 -5.60 -13.05 -5.67
C LEU A 157 -5.00 -14.27 -4.99
N ASN A 158 -5.27 -14.42 -3.70
CA ASN A 158 -4.68 -15.47 -2.89
C ASN A 158 -3.14 -15.38 -2.77
N ASP A 159 -2.50 -14.22 -2.94
CA ASP A 159 -1.05 -14.08 -2.72
C ASP A 159 -0.70 -12.75 -2.07
N ALA A 160 -1.06 -12.63 -0.80
CA ALA A 160 -0.75 -11.46 0.00
C ALA A 160 0.77 -11.17 0.14
N THR A 161 1.66 -12.11 -0.21
CA THR A 161 3.12 -11.88 -0.27
C THR A 161 3.46 -11.03 -1.48
N ARG A 162 2.89 -11.40 -2.63
CA ARG A 162 3.05 -10.63 -3.88
C ARG A 162 2.46 -9.24 -3.74
N ILE A 163 1.35 -9.09 -3.00
CA ILE A 163 0.78 -7.77 -2.73
C ILE A 163 1.74 -6.93 -1.89
N ALA A 164 2.13 -7.42 -0.71
CA ALA A 164 2.99 -6.69 0.22
C ALA A 164 4.33 -6.30 -0.42
N SER A 165 4.98 -7.25 -1.12
CA SER A 165 6.25 -7.01 -1.81
C SER A 165 6.10 -6.07 -3.02
N SER A 166 4.98 -6.11 -3.73
CA SER A 166 4.73 -5.17 -4.83
C SER A 166 4.51 -3.75 -4.32
N VAL A 167 3.78 -3.57 -3.21
CA VAL A 167 3.59 -2.24 -2.61
C VAL A 167 4.91 -1.70 -2.08
N GLU A 168 5.69 -2.50 -1.35
CA GLU A 168 7.01 -2.08 -0.87
C GLU A 168 7.91 -1.61 -2.03
N LYS A 169 7.88 -2.34 -3.14
CA LYS A 169 8.66 -2.01 -4.34
C LYS A 169 8.18 -0.77 -5.08
N LEU A 170 6.88 -0.56 -5.15
CA LEU A 170 6.28 0.52 -5.92
C LEU A 170 6.25 1.83 -5.13
N PHE A 171 6.16 1.76 -3.81
CA PHE A 171 5.89 2.92 -2.95
C PHE A 171 6.82 3.05 -1.75
N ASP A 172 7.85 2.20 -1.62
CA ASP A 172 8.74 2.11 -0.45
C ASP A 172 7.97 1.94 0.88
N LEU A 173 6.83 1.26 0.80
CA LEU A 173 5.91 1.07 1.90
C LEU A 173 5.95 -0.39 2.37
N LYS A 174 6.66 -0.63 3.47
CA LYS A 174 6.78 -1.95 4.07
C LYS A 174 5.48 -2.36 4.72
N PHE A 175 4.77 -3.29 4.09
CA PHE A 175 3.65 -3.95 4.73
C PHE A 175 4.13 -4.95 5.78
N PRO A 176 3.55 -4.93 6.99
CA PRO A 176 3.91 -5.85 8.03
C PRO A 176 3.39 -7.25 7.67
N VAL A 177 4.30 -8.20 7.46
CA VAL A 177 3.96 -9.61 7.16
C VAL A 177 4.21 -10.49 8.37
N PRO A 178 3.34 -11.48 8.66
CA PRO A 178 3.60 -12.50 9.67
C PRO A 178 4.98 -13.16 9.49
N GLN A 179 5.73 -13.38 10.56
CA GLN A 179 7.06 -14.00 10.48
C GLN A 179 7.04 -15.38 9.81
N ARG A 180 5.90 -16.07 9.88
CA ARG A 180 5.68 -17.41 9.31
C ARG A 180 4.82 -17.36 8.04
N PHE A 181 4.88 -16.26 7.29
CA PHE A 181 3.96 -15.99 6.18
C PHE A 181 3.86 -17.11 5.15
N GLU A 182 4.99 -17.70 4.73
CA GLU A 182 5.00 -18.79 3.76
C GLU A 182 4.23 -20.01 4.26
N LYS A 183 4.42 -20.37 5.54
CA LYS A 183 3.66 -21.44 6.19
C LYS A 183 2.18 -21.08 6.26
N VAL A 184 1.85 -19.82 6.54
CA VAL A 184 0.47 -19.34 6.59
C VAL A 184 -0.21 -19.47 5.23
N CYS A 185 0.45 -19.05 4.15
CA CYS A 185 -0.04 -19.21 2.79
C CYS A 185 -0.18 -20.68 2.39
N ALA A 186 0.78 -21.54 2.75
CA ALA A 186 0.72 -22.96 2.45
C ALA A 186 -0.51 -23.62 3.11
N ILE A 187 -0.76 -23.33 4.39
CA ILE A 187 -1.96 -23.81 5.09
C ILE A 187 -3.22 -23.32 4.40
N ARG A 188 -3.31 -22.01 4.11
CA ARG A 188 -4.47 -21.43 3.43
C ARG A 188 -4.74 -22.13 2.09
N ASN A 189 -3.69 -22.37 1.29
CA ASN A 189 -3.79 -23.04 -0.02
C ASN A 189 -4.40 -24.44 0.07
N VAL A 190 -4.03 -25.22 1.09
CA VAL A 190 -4.60 -26.56 1.28
C VAL A 190 -6.10 -26.47 1.57
N PHE A 191 -6.55 -25.47 2.33
CA PHE A 191 -7.98 -25.27 2.59
C PHE A 191 -8.75 -24.68 1.40
N THR A 192 -8.15 -23.77 0.61
CA THR A 192 -8.82 -23.17 -0.55
C THR A 192 -8.94 -24.13 -1.74
N HIS A 193 -7.99 -25.04 -1.92
CA HIS A 193 -7.96 -25.95 -3.08
C HIS A 193 -8.42 -27.36 -2.77
N ASN A 194 -8.13 -27.88 -1.57
CA ASN A 194 -8.36 -29.28 -1.22
C ASN A 194 -9.23 -29.46 0.03
N ALA A 195 -9.95 -28.41 0.45
CA ALA A 195 -10.81 -28.41 1.63
C ALA A 195 -10.09 -28.87 2.93
N GLY A 196 -8.77 -28.70 3.00
CA GLY A 196 -7.98 -29.09 4.16
C GLY A 196 -7.33 -30.48 4.06
N VAL A 197 -7.46 -31.18 2.92
CA VAL A 197 -6.89 -32.52 2.72
C VAL A 197 -5.56 -32.44 1.97
N LEU A 198 -4.54 -33.11 2.49
CA LEU A 198 -3.22 -33.24 1.91
C LEU A 198 -3.19 -34.29 0.78
N ALA A 199 -2.11 -34.31 0.00
CA ALA A 199 -1.97 -35.20 -1.14
C ALA A 199 -1.94 -36.70 -0.77
N ASP A 200 -1.56 -37.02 0.47
CA ASP A 200 -1.56 -38.37 1.05
C ASP A 200 -2.92 -38.77 1.65
N GLY A 201 -3.92 -37.87 1.62
CA GLY A 201 -5.25 -38.10 2.19
C GLY A 201 -5.39 -37.68 3.65
N GLU A 202 -4.31 -37.25 4.30
CA GLU A 202 -4.34 -36.78 5.68
C GLU A 202 -4.93 -35.36 5.80
N LEU A 203 -5.45 -35.01 6.97
CA LEU A 203 -5.91 -33.66 7.24
C LEU A 203 -4.71 -32.72 7.52
N GLN A 204 -4.70 -31.55 6.88
CA GLN A 204 -3.74 -30.48 7.17
C GLN A 204 -3.77 -30.14 8.66
N PRO A 205 -2.68 -30.32 9.42
CA PRO A 205 -2.68 -29.98 10.83
C PRO A 205 -2.99 -28.50 11.03
N LEU A 206 -4.07 -28.23 11.77
CA LEU A 206 -4.52 -26.89 12.13
C LEU A 206 -5.31 -26.93 13.45
N SER A 207 -4.72 -26.39 14.51
CA SER A 207 -5.36 -26.29 15.82
C SER A 207 -6.16 -25.00 15.97
N ARG A 208 -7.01 -24.92 17.00
CA ARG A 208 -7.66 -23.64 17.37
C ARG A 208 -6.60 -22.59 17.73
N ALA A 209 -5.54 -22.99 18.41
CA ALA A 209 -4.46 -22.10 18.82
C ALA A 209 -3.75 -21.45 17.62
N ASP A 210 -3.58 -22.20 16.52
CA ASP A 210 -2.99 -21.66 15.28
C ASP A 210 -3.85 -20.55 14.67
N VAL A 211 -5.18 -20.71 14.67
CA VAL A 211 -6.11 -19.68 14.18
C VAL A 211 -6.06 -18.43 15.08
N CYS A 212 -6.12 -18.61 16.40
CA CYS A 212 -6.00 -17.50 17.36
C CYS A 212 -4.67 -16.75 17.21
N GLN A 213 -3.58 -17.49 17.03
CA GLN A 213 -2.26 -16.91 16.85
C GLN A 213 -2.16 -16.11 15.54
N LEU A 214 -2.73 -16.62 14.44
CA LEU A 214 -2.79 -15.87 13.18
C LEU A 214 -3.57 -14.56 13.31
N ILE A 215 -4.74 -14.61 13.98
CA ILE A 215 -5.57 -13.42 14.21
C ILE A 215 -4.76 -12.36 14.95
N LYS A 216 -4.12 -12.75 16.05
CA LYS A 216 -3.28 -11.85 16.84
C LYS A 216 -2.11 -11.31 16.03
N GLU A 217 -1.39 -12.17 15.30
CA GLU A 217 -0.26 -11.74 14.47
C GLU A 217 -0.70 -10.69 13.45
N ILE A 218 -1.80 -10.90 12.72
CA ILE A 218 -2.24 -9.95 11.69
C ILE A 218 -2.78 -8.66 12.34
N ASP A 219 -3.52 -8.75 13.45
CA ASP A 219 -4.02 -7.57 14.16
C ASP A 219 -2.88 -6.70 14.73
N ASP A 220 -1.90 -7.33 15.39
CA ASP A 220 -0.70 -6.65 15.92
C ASP A 220 0.09 -5.98 14.78
N LEU A 221 0.21 -6.64 13.62
CA LEU A 221 0.91 -6.11 12.46
C LEU A 221 0.21 -4.86 11.89
N VAL A 222 -1.11 -4.92 11.68
CA VAL A 222 -1.86 -3.76 11.18
C VAL A 222 -1.83 -2.62 12.20
N ALA A 223 -1.88 -2.89 13.49
CA ALA A 223 -1.75 -1.88 14.53
C ALA A 223 -0.37 -1.20 14.54
N ILE A 224 0.72 -1.95 14.30
CA ILE A 224 2.07 -1.38 14.14
C ILE A 224 2.12 -0.47 12.92
N TYR A 225 1.51 -0.89 11.81
CA TYR A 225 1.47 -0.10 10.59
C TYR A 225 0.65 1.17 10.73
N ALA A 226 -0.50 1.11 11.40
CA ALA A 226 -1.30 2.29 11.76
C ALA A 226 -0.46 3.32 12.52
N LYS A 227 0.22 2.89 13.58
CA LYS A 227 1.12 3.75 14.37
C LYS A 227 2.28 4.33 13.56
N ALA A 228 2.83 3.56 12.62
CA ALA A 228 3.91 4.04 11.76
C ALA A 228 3.43 5.13 10.79
N LEU A 229 2.20 5.04 10.32
CA LEU A 229 1.59 6.07 9.48
C LEU A 229 1.23 7.33 10.27
N GLU A 230 0.65 7.16 11.46
CA GLU A 230 0.41 8.28 12.40
C GLU A 230 1.71 9.04 12.66
N HIS A 231 2.79 8.33 13.01
CA HIS A 231 4.08 8.94 13.27
C HIS A 231 4.67 9.67 12.05
N LYS A 232 4.55 9.10 10.85
CA LYS A 232 4.99 9.79 9.62
C LYS A 232 4.18 11.05 9.34
N ALA A 233 2.87 11.03 9.62
CA ALA A 233 2.01 12.19 9.46
C ALA A 233 2.35 13.30 10.49
N GLU A 234 2.62 12.94 11.74
CA GLU A 234 3.09 13.87 12.79
C GLU A 234 4.40 14.57 12.37
N VAL A 235 5.39 13.78 11.93
CA VAL A 235 6.69 14.31 11.47
C VAL A 235 6.52 15.23 10.25
N ALA A 236 5.62 14.90 9.32
CA ALA A 236 5.36 15.73 8.13
C ALA A 236 4.62 17.03 8.46
N THR A 237 3.79 17.04 9.51
CA THR A 237 2.96 18.19 9.92
C THR A 237 3.60 19.05 11.01
N GLY A 238 4.69 18.60 11.64
CA GLY A 238 5.41 19.34 12.67
C GLY A 238 4.67 19.41 14.01
N ILE A 239 3.76 18.47 14.26
CA ILE A 239 3.08 18.28 15.55
C ILE A 239 3.83 17.24 16.38
#